data_AF-A0A5N9F1M3-F1
#
_entry.id   AF-A0A5N9F1M3-F1
#
_cell.length_a   1.000
_cell.length_b   1.000
_cell.length_c   1.000
_cell.angle_alpha   90.00
_cell.angle_beta   90.00
_cell.angle_gamma   90.00
#
_symmetry.space_group_name_H-M   'P 1'
#
loop_
_entity.id
_entity.type
_entity.pdbx_description
1 polymer ?
#
loop_
_entity_poly.entity_id
_entity_poly.type
_entity_poly.pdbx_seq_one_letter_code
_entity_poly.pdbx_strand_id
1 'polypeptide(L)'
;MTKMIEVVLKSLWRMLRLALWLIGIMLRFTFGLAWQQTFGRSNVYVRRDWDDLGVGRVRWADLNDPRWDTVSGGAPVENLLPLLHAYVWCDKVRGKIGHSCAHGPGPHNIKVCMLRDDNSRRIWRRLLKSVGPDRRFQNL
;
A
#
# COMPACT_ATOMS: atom_id res chain seq x y z
N MET A 1 -26.36 54.29 -4.24
CA MET A 1 -25.06 53.86 -3.67
C MET A 1 -25.15 52.51 -2.93
N THR A 2 -26.15 52.27 -2.09
CA THR A 2 -26.27 51.05 -1.26
C THR A 2 -26.35 49.73 -2.04
N LYS A 3 -27.14 49.65 -3.12
CA LYS A 3 -27.23 48.44 -3.96
C LYS A 3 -25.90 48.05 -4.62
N MET A 4 -25.12 49.05 -5.04
CA MET A 4 -23.84 48.84 -5.70
C MET A 4 -22.79 48.30 -4.72
N ILE A 5 -22.78 48.81 -3.48
CA ILE A 5 -21.96 48.29 -2.39
C ILE A 5 -22.33 46.83 -2.08
N GLU A 6 -23.62 46.50 -2.06
CA GLU A 6 -24.10 45.15 -1.78
C GLU A 6 -23.69 44.13 -2.87
N VAL A 7 -23.72 44.52 -4.14
CA VAL A 7 -23.24 43.68 -5.27
C VAL A 7 -21.74 43.44 -5.19
N VAL A 8 -20.96 44.47 -4.86
CA VAL A 8 -19.50 44.36 -4.69
C VAL A 8 -19.17 43.42 -3.52
N LEU A 9 -19.84 43.57 -2.38
CA LEU A 9 -19.62 42.71 -1.21
C LEU A 9 -19.94 41.23 -1.51
N LYS A 10 -21.07 40.96 -2.18
CA LYS A 10 -21.45 39.59 -2.59
C LYS A 10 -20.46 38.98 -3.58
N SER A 11 -19.93 39.79 -4.49
CA SER A 11 -18.94 39.34 -5.48
C SER A 11 -17.61 39.01 -4.83
N LEU A 12 -17.11 39.86 -3.93
CA LEU A 12 -15.90 39.61 -3.14
C LEU A 12 -16.05 38.33 -2.28
N TRP A 13 -17.21 38.13 -1.65
CA TRP A 13 -17.48 36.93 -0.87
C TRP A 13 -17.44 35.65 -1.71
N ARG A 14 -18.01 35.67 -2.93
CA ARG A 14 -17.97 34.53 -3.86
C ARG A 14 -16.53 34.22 -4.30
N MET A 15 -15.75 35.25 -4.63
CA MET A 15 -14.34 35.09 -5.02
C MET A 15 -13.50 34.52 -3.88
N LEU A 16 -13.69 35.00 -2.65
CA LEU A 16 -13.03 34.45 -1.46
C LEU A 16 -13.39 32.98 -1.24
N ARG A 17 -14.67 32.62 -1.38
CA ARG A 17 -15.13 31.22 -1.29
C ARG A 17 -14.47 30.34 -2.33
N LEU A 18 -14.37 30.81 -3.58
CA LEU A 18 -13.74 30.09 -4.67
C LEU A 18 -12.24 29.90 -4.41
N ALA A 19 -11.55 30.95 -3.95
CA ALA A 19 -10.13 30.88 -3.59
C ALA A 19 -9.87 29.88 -2.45
N LEU A 20 -10.66 29.91 -1.38
CA LEU A 20 -10.56 28.95 -0.28
C LEU A 20 -10.83 27.51 -0.73
N TRP A 21 -11.79 27.31 -1.64
CA TRP A 21 -12.07 26.00 -2.22
C TRP A 21 -10.91 25.48 -3.07
N LEU A 22 -10.32 26.32 -3.93
CA LEU A 22 -9.15 25.98 -4.73
C LEU A 22 -7.91 25.69 -3.86
N ILE A 23 -7.68 26.48 -2.80
CA ILE A 23 -6.63 26.23 -1.82
C ILE A 23 -6.84 24.87 -1.14
N GLY A 24 -8.08 24.55 -0.75
CA GLY A 24 -8.41 23.25 -0.17
C GLY A 24 -8.12 22.07 -1.10
N ILE A 25 -8.42 22.21 -2.40
CA ILE A 25 -8.07 21.20 -3.42
C ILE A 25 -6.56 21.07 -3.55
N MET A 26 -5.85 22.20 -3.66
CA MET A 26 -4.41 22.21 -3.84
C MET A 26 -3.70 21.57 -2.65
N LEU A 27 -4.14 21.89 -1.43
CA LEU A 27 -3.65 21.28 -0.19
C LEU A 27 -3.92 19.76 -0.17
N ARG A 28 -5.11 19.30 -0.54
CA ARG A 28 -5.40 17.85 -0.63
C ARG A 28 -4.48 17.13 -1.63
N PHE A 29 -4.18 17.75 -2.76
CA PHE A 29 -3.28 17.20 -3.76
C PHE A 29 -1.83 17.15 -3.28
N THR A 30 -1.31 18.25 -2.71
CA THR A 30 0.08 18.29 -2.24
C THR A 30 0.32 17.42 -1.02
N PHE A 31 -0.62 17.40 -0.07
CA PHE A 31 -0.56 16.48 1.06
C PHE A 31 -0.66 15.02 0.59
N GLY A 32 -1.52 14.72 -0.39
CA GLY A 32 -1.62 13.39 -1.00
C GLY A 32 -0.30 12.93 -1.62
N LEU A 33 0.34 13.79 -2.42
CA LEU A 33 1.63 13.52 -3.06
C LEU A 33 2.77 13.34 -2.06
N ALA A 34 2.88 14.24 -1.07
CA ALA A 34 3.90 14.16 -0.03
C ALA A 34 3.73 12.91 0.85
N TRP A 35 2.49 12.55 1.15
CA TRP A 35 2.15 11.32 1.87
C TRP A 35 2.48 10.09 1.02
N GLN A 36 2.12 10.05 -0.26
CA GLN A 36 2.53 8.94 -1.14
C GLN A 36 4.05 8.77 -1.22
N GLN A 37 4.83 9.86 -1.30
CA GLN A 37 6.29 9.80 -1.35
C GLN A 37 6.94 9.33 -0.04
N THR A 38 6.52 9.86 1.11
CA THR A 38 7.09 9.45 2.41
C THR A 38 6.69 8.02 2.78
N PHE A 39 5.44 7.65 2.53
CA PHE A 39 4.93 6.33 2.85
C PHE A 39 5.33 5.25 1.84
N GLY A 40 5.58 5.62 0.58
CA GLY A 40 6.09 4.71 -0.45
C GLY A 40 7.53 4.26 -0.20
N ARG A 41 8.31 5.03 0.58
CA ARG A 41 9.70 4.71 0.95
C ARG A 41 9.85 3.74 2.13
N SER A 42 8.76 3.43 2.83
CA SER A 42 8.80 2.50 3.96
C SER A 42 9.19 1.10 3.47
N ASN A 43 10.13 0.45 4.15
CA ASN A 43 10.48 -0.94 3.83
C ASN A 43 9.43 -1.89 4.41
N VAL A 44 9.10 -2.93 3.65
CA VAL A 44 8.30 -4.08 4.08
C VAL A 44 9.17 -5.32 3.89
N TYR A 45 9.18 -6.18 4.91
CA TYR A 45 9.90 -7.43 4.89
C TYR A 45 8.95 -8.54 4.44
N VAL A 46 9.43 -9.36 3.50
CA VAL A 46 8.63 -10.34 2.77
C VAL A 46 9.39 -11.65 2.66
N ARG A 47 8.67 -12.77 2.57
CA ARG A 47 9.23 -14.10 2.29
C ARG A 47 8.53 -14.72 1.09
N ARG A 48 9.18 -15.69 0.43
CA ARG A 48 8.54 -16.39 -0.69
C ARG A 48 7.40 -17.28 -0.18
N ASP A 49 7.70 -18.01 0.90
CA ASP A 49 6.79 -18.82 1.70
C ASP A 49 7.01 -18.53 3.19
N TRP A 50 6.09 -18.96 4.05
CA TRP A 50 6.07 -18.54 5.47
C TRP A 50 7.23 -19.12 6.28
N ASP A 51 7.72 -20.29 5.89
CA ASP A 51 8.82 -21.03 6.49
C ASP A 51 10.15 -20.86 5.73
N ASP A 52 10.16 -20.07 4.65
CA ASP A 52 11.36 -19.77 3.88
C ASP A 52 12.39 -19.08 4.78
N LEU A 53 13.62 -19.59 4.83
CA LEU A 53 14.72 -18.98 5.60
C LEU A 53 15.12 -17.62 5.03
N GLY A 54 14.85 -17.38 3.75
CA GLY A 54 15.14 -16.12 3.07
C GLY A 54 14.15 -15.01 3.41
N VAL A 55 14.67 -13.87 3.89
CA VAL A 55 13.89 -12.63 4.05
C VAL A 55 14.30 -11.61 3.00
N GLY A 56 13.33 -11.22 2.18
CA GLY A 56 13.42 -10.11 1.25
C GLY A 56 12.93 -8.80 1.87
N ARG A 57 13.38 -7.69 1.29
CA ARG A 57 12.97 -6.33 1.63
C ARG A 57 12.54 -5.59 0.38
N VAL A 58 11.35 -5.02 0.41
CA VAL A 58 10.76 -4.25 -0.70
C VAL A 58 10.29 -2.89 -0.20
N ARG A 59 10.11 -1.93 -1.09
CA ARG A 59 9.42 -0.68 -0.73
C ARG A 59 7.93 -0.95 -0.67
N TRP A 60 7.24 -0.27 0.24
CA TRP A 60 5.79 -0.33 0.35
C TRP A 60 5.10 -0.05 -1.00
N ALA A 61 5.61 0.92 -1.76
CA ALA A 61 5.05 1.29 -3.06
C ALA A 61 5.24 0.22 -4.15
N ASP A 62 6.14 -0.74 -3.96
CA ASP A 62 6.38 -1.82 -4.92
C ASP A 62 5.47 -3.03 -4.65
N LEU A 63 4.73 -3.04 -3.54
CA LEU A 63 3.74 -4.09 -3.22
C LEU A 63 2.44 -3.86 -3.99
N ASN A 64 1.98 -4.90 -4.67
CA ASN A 64 0.74 -4.92 -5.43
C ASN A 64 -0.24 -5.92 -4.82
N ASP A 65 -1.52 -5.57 -4.86
CA ASP A 65 -2.63 -6.41 -4.41
C ASP A 65 -2.41 -7.12 -3.05
N PRO A 66 -2.20 -6.38 -1.94
CA PRO A 66 -2.15 -7.00 -0.62
C PRO A 66 -3.51 -7.63 -0.27
N ARG A 67 -3.51 -8.89 0.14
CA ARG A 67 -4.73 -9.65 0.47
C ARG A 67 -4.46 -10.82 1.40
N TRP A 68 -5.52 -11.32 2.02
CA TRP A 68 -5.49 -12.61 2.71
C TRP A 68 -5.58 -13.74 1.69
N ASP A 69 -4.72 -14.75 1.83
CA ASP A 69 -4.68 -15.90 0.94
C ASP A 69 -4.14 -17.12 1.72
N THR A 70 -4.55 -18.32 1.33
CA THR A 70 -4.03 -19.58 1.92
C THR A 70 -3.00 -20.23 1.02
N VAL A 71 -2.98 -19.92 -0.27
CA VAL A 71 -2.01 -20.50 -1.19
C VAL A 71 -0.70 -19.74 -1.05
N SER A 72 0.39 -20.47 -0.87
CA SER A 72 1.72 -19.93 -0.72
C SER A 72 2.24 -19.26 -2.01
N GLY A 73 3.38 -18.60 -1.92
CA GLY A 73 3.96 -17.90 -3.06
C GLY A 73 4.78 -18.83 -3.94
N GLY A 74 5.70 -19.57 -3.33
CA GLY A 74 6.74 -20.39 -3.95
C GLY A 74 6.19 -21.59 -4.70
N ALA A 75 6.39 -22.78 -4.13
CA ALA A 75 5.65 -23.96 -4.58
C ALA A 75 4.21 -23.79 -4.11
N PRO A 76 3.18 -23.80 -4.98
CA PRO A 76 1.80 -23.53 -4.60
C PRO A 76 1.30 -24.61 -3.64
N VAL A 77 1.42 -24.34 -2.35
CA VAL A 77 1.02 -25.20 -1.24
C VAL A 77 -0.06 -24.46 -0.47
N GLU A 78 -1.11 -25.17 -0.09
CA GLU A 78 -2.17 -24.61 0.74
C GLU A 78 -1.75 -24.60 2.21
N ASN A 79 -1.77 -23.43 2.81
CA ASN A 79 -1.53 -23.24 4.23
C ASN A 79 -2.83 -23.41 5.02
N LEU A 80 -2.73 -24.06 6.18
CA LEU A 80 -3.86 -24.27 7.10
C LEU A 80 -4.50 -22.96 7.56
N LEU A 81 -3.69 -21.92 7.71
CA LEU A 81 -4.13 -20.60 8.13
C LEU A 81 -3.86 -19.57 7.03
N PRO A 82 -4.77 -18.60 6.85
CA PRO A 82 -4.59 -17.55 5.89
C PRO A 82 -3.47 -16.61 6.32
N LEU A 83 -2.59 -16.31 5.37
CA LEU A 83 -1.49 -15.39 5.55
C LEU A 83 -1.73 -14.13 4.73
N LEU A 84 -1.04 -13.07 5.13
CA LEU A 84 -1.05 -11.85 4.35
C LEU A 84 -0.10 -12.01 3.16
N HIS A 85 -0.64 -11.92 1.96
CA HIS A 85 0.10 -12.01 0.71
C HIS A 85 0.03 -10.72 -0.09
N ALA A 86 1.00 -10.53 -0.98
CA ALA A 86 1.05 -9.48 -1.98
C ALA A 86 1.88 -9.94 -3.18
N TYR A 87 1.91 -9.15 -4.25
CA TYR A 87 2.72 -9.39 -5.43
C TYR A 87 3.79 -8.31 -5.56
N VAL A 88 4.98 -8.68 -6.01
CA VAL A 88 6.08 -7.75 -6.25
C VAL A 88 6.93 -8.24 -7.41
N TRP A 89 7.46 -7.30 -8.20
CA TRP A 89 8.44 -7.63 -9.22
C TRP A 89 9.78 -8.00 -8.57
N CYS A 90 10.35 -9.13 -8.98
CA CYS A 90 11.49 -9.74 -8.29
C CYS A 90 12.77 -8.87 -8.33
N ASP A 91 12.90 -7.97 -9.30
CA ASP A 91 13.99 -6.97 -9.39
C ASP A 91 13.90 -5.88 -8.31
N LYS A 92 12.72 -5.69 -7.69
CA LYS A 92 12.50 -4.74 -6.60
C LYS A 92 12.85 -5.30 -5.23
N VAL A 93 13.01 -6.62 -5.12
CA VAL A 93 13.35 -7.28 -3.85
C VAL A 93 14.84 -7.16 -3.58
N ARG A 94 15.18 -6.74 -2.36
CA ARG A 94 16.56 -6.76 -1.84
C ARG A 94 16.69 -7.84 -0.78
N GLY A 95 17.82 -8.55 -0.75
CA GLY A 95 18.04 -9.65 0.20
C GLY A 95 18.00 -11.01 -0.51
N LYS A 96 17.86 -12.08 0.28
CA LYS A 96 17.79 -13.46 -0.23
C LYS A 96 16.33 -13.89 -0.19
N ILE A 97 15.73 -14.13 -1.35
CA ILE A 97 14.41 -14.72 -1.50
C ILE A 97 14.51 -15.84 -2.54
N GLY A 98 13.65 -16.85 -2.49
CA GLY A 98 13.63 -17.90 -3.52
C GLY A 98 13.24 -17.35 -4.90
N HIS A 99 14.05 -17.64 -5.92
CA HIS A 99 13.73 -17.41 -7.34
C HIS A 99 13.91 -18.73 -8.11
N SER A 100 12.83 -19.30 -8.64
CA SER A 100 12.94 -20.35 -9.66
C SER A 100 12.93 -19.66 -11.03
N CYS A 101 14.10 -19.47 -11.63
CA CYS A 101 14.20 -19.07 -13.05
C CYS A 101 13.65 -20.15 -14.01
N ALA A 102 13.07 -21.23 -13.48
CA ALA A 102 12.41 -22.31 -14.21
C ALA A 102 11.25 -21.81 -15.09
N HIS A 103 10.71 -20.62 -14.83
CA HIS A 103 9.59 -20.04 -15.58
C HIS A 103 10.03 -19.00 -16.62
N GLY A 104 11.32 -18.97 -16.97
CA GLY A 104 11.90 -18.06 -17.98
C GLY A 104 12.64 -16.86 -17.39
N PRO A 105 13.16 -15.95 -18.23
CA PRO A 105 13.90 -14.78 -17.78
C PRO A 105 13.01 -13.80 -16.99
N GLY A 106 13.59 -13.11 -16.01
CA GLY A 106 12.90 -12.08 -15.22
C GLY A 106 12.81 -10.72 -15.93
N PRO A 107 12.23 -9.70 -15.27
CA PRO A 107 11.69 -9.73 -13.91
C PRO A 107 10.36 -10.49 -13.82
N HIS A 108 10.14 -11.19 -12.71
CA HIS A 108 8.93 -11.97 -12.46
C HIS A 108 8.04 -11.25 -11.46
N ASN A 109 6.73 -11.29 -11.67
CA ASN A 109 5.78 -10.84 -10.67
C ASN A 109 5.52 -11.99 -9.67
N ILE A 110 6.24 -11.97 -8.55
CA ILE A 110 6.22 -13.04 -7.56
C ILE A 110 5.25 -12.74 -6.43
N LYS A 111 4.55 -13.77 -5.96
CA LYS A 111 3.72 -13.70 -4.76
C LYS A 111 4.60 -13.82 -3.52
N VAL A 112 4.39 -13.00 -2.52
CA VAL A 112 5.17 -13.03 -1.28
C VAL A 112 4.23 -12.99 -0.10
N CYS A 113 4.64 -13.55 1.03
CA CYS A 113 3.94 -13.37 2.30
C CYS A 113 4.65 -12.34 3.17
N MET A 114 3.87 -11.62 3.97
CA MET A 114 4.37 -10.73 5.01
C MET A 114 3.99 -11.30 6.36
N LEU A 115 4.99 -11.55 7.21
CA LEU A 115 4.77 -12.05 8.56
C LEU A 115 4.86 -10.91 9.57
N ARG A 116 4.14 -11.07 10.68
CA ARG A 116 4.12 -10.10 11.78
C ARG A 116 5.51 -9.92 12.38
N ASP A 117 6.26 -11.00 12.55
CA ASP A 117 7.52 -10.98 13.28
C ASP A 117 8.68 -10.40 12.46
N ASP A 118 8.58 -10.42 11.12
CA ASP A 118 9.55 -9.78 10.23
C ASP A 118 9.34 -8.27 10.11
N ASN A 119 8.17 -7.77 10.45
CA ASN A 119 7.75 -6.40 10.19
C ASN A 119 7.55 -5.61 11.48
N SER A 120 8.04 -4.36 11.51
CA SER A 120 7.76 -3.48 12.64
C SER A 120 6.25 -3.34 12.90
N ARG A 121 5.86 -3.16 14.17
CA ARG A 121 4.45 -2.98 14.59
C ARG A 121 3.71 -1.87 13.81
N ARG A 122 4.44 -0.85 13.34
CA ARG A 122 3.86 0.22 12.50
C ARG A 122 3.51 -0.28 11.10
N ILE A 123 4.41 -1.01 10.45
CA ILE A 123 4.19 -1.58 9.11
C ILE A 123 3.12 -2.65 9.17
N TRP A 124 3.17 -3.55 10.16
CA TRP A 124 2.19 -4.60 10.33
C TRP A 124 0.76 -4.06 10.48
N ARG A 125 0.55 -3.06 11.37
CA ARG A 125 -0.78 -2.42 11.50
C ARG A 125 -1.26 -1.77 10.21
N ARG A 126 -0.34 -1.19 9.45
CA ARG A 126 -0.67 -0.55 8.17
C ARG A 126 -1.11 -1.58 7.13
N LEU A 127 -0.41 -2.71 7.06
CA LEU A 127 -0.75 -3.85 6.21
C LEU A 127 -2.16 -4.36 6.53
N LEU A 128 -2.46 -4.61 7.80
CA LEU A 128 -3.79 -5.00 8.25
C LEU A 128 -4.87 -3.98 7.87
N LYS A 129 -4.57 -2.67 8.02
CA LYS A 129 -5.51 -1.61 7.64
C LYS A 129 -5.78 -1.59 6.12
N SER A 130 -4.80 -1.89 5.28
CA SER A 130 -5.00 -1.93 3.82
C SER A 130 -5.83 -3.11 3.35
N VAL A 131 -5.71 -4.27 4.00
CA VAL A 131 -6.44 -5.48 3.58
C VAL A 131 -7.78 -5.66 4.28
N GLY A 132 -7.98 -5.00 5.43
CA GLY A 132 -9.14 -5.19 6.28
C GLY A 132 -9.09 -6.51 7.07
N PRO A 133 -10.15 -6.82 7.83
CA PRO A 133 -10.25 -8.09 8.52
C PRO A 133 -10.29 -9.21 7.49
N ASP A 134 -9.69 -10.36 7.81
CA ASP A 134 -9.91 -11.54 6.99
C ASP A 134 -11.40 -11.87 6.98
N ARG A 135 -12.01 -11.82 5.79
CA ARG A 135 -13.44 -11.98 5.58
C ARG A 135 -13.93 -13.35 6.04
N ARG A 136 -13.04 -14.34 6.14
CA ARG A 136 -13.37 -15.68 6.65
C ARG A 136 -13.60 -15.71 8.16
N PHE A 137 -13.05 -14.75 8.91
CA PHE A 137 -13.28 -14.60 10.36
C PHE A 137 -14.35 -13.54 10.67
N GLN A 138 -15.08 -13.02 9.68
CA GLN A 138 -16.20 -12.10 9.92
C GLN A 138 -17.52 -12.83 10.23
N ASN A 139 -17.57 -14.14 10.01
CA ASN A 139 -18.75 -15.00 10.18
C ASN A 139 -18.58 -16.05 11.30
N LEU A 140 -17.54 -15.91 12.14
CA LEU A 140 -17.31 -16.70 13.35
C LEU A 140 -17.62 -15.83 14.57
#